data_AF-A0A9E0LWG2-F1
#
_entry.id   AF-A0A9E0LWG2-F1
#
_cell.length_a   1.000
_cell.length_b   1.000
_cell.length_c   1.000
_cell.angle_alpha   90.00
_cell.angle_beta   90.00
_cell.angle_gamma   90.00
#
_symmetry.space_group_name_H-M   'P 1'
#
loop_
_entity.id
_entity.type
_entity.pdbx_description
1 polymer ?
#
loop_
_entity_poly.entity_id
_entity_poly.type
_entity_poly.pdbx_seq_one_letter_code
_entity_poly.pdbx_strand_id
1 'polypeptide(L)'
;MNFAQGFGFSLLQLVFGVMDLYTWILIIRALLSWVSPDPRNPIVQILARLTEPVQRPLRKLVPPEKLGGLDLSPMLAILLILFIKNGILYSLGGQPRLL
;
A
#
# COMPACT_ATOMS: atom_id res chain seq x y z
N MET A 1 -27.11 7.77 -16.19
CA MET A 1 -26.59 6.73 -15.28
C MET A 1 -27.76 6.16 -14.50
N ASN A 2 -27.96 4.85 -14.52
CA ASN A 2 -28.95 4.22 -13.65
C ASN A 2 -28.36 4.03 -12.24
N PHE A 3 -29.23 3.83 -11.24
CA PHE A 3 -28.83 3.69 -9.83
C PHE A 3 -27.77 2.60 -9.60
N ALA A 4 -27.92 1.44 -10.27
CA ALA A 4 -26.99 0.33 -10.17
C ALA A 4 -25.57 0.68 -10.67
N GLN A 5 -25.47 1.40 -11.79
CA GLN A 5 -24.18 1.89 -12.30
C GLN A 5 -23.54 2.91 -11.36
N GLY A 6 -24.34 3.82 -10.77
CA GLY A 6 -23.85 4.79 -9.79
C GLY A 6 -23.29 4.12 -8.53
N PHE A 7 -24.03 3.14 -7.98
CA PHE A 7 -23.60 2.38 -6.81
C PHE A 7 -22.29 1.60 -7.06
N GLY A 8 -22.19 0.91 -8.19
CA GLY A 8 -20.97 0.17 -8.56
C GLY A 8 -19.74 1.07 -8.67
N PHE A 9 -19.90 2.26 -9.27
CA PHE A 9 -18.83 3.25 -9.36
C PHE A 9 -18.39 3.78 -7.99
N SER A 10 -19.33 4.10 -7.09
CA SER A 10 -19.01 4.54 -5.73
C SER A 10 -18.28 3.47 -4.92
N LEU A 11 -18.66 2.19 -5.07
CA LEU A 11 -17.95 1.10 -4.40
C LEU A 11 -16.51 0.97 -4.91
N LEU A 12 -16.30 1.06 -6.23
CA LEU A 12 -14.97 1.06 -6.82
C LEU A 12 -14.10 2.21 -6.30
N GLN A 13 -14.67 3.42 -6.20
CA GLN A 13 -13.99 4.58 -5.63
C GLN A 13 -13.59 4.36 -4.16
N LEU A 14 -14.47 3.75 -3.37
CA LEU A 14 -14.16 3.42 -1.97
C LEU A 14 -12.97 2.45 -1.88
N VAL A 15 -12.96 1.40 -2.71
CA VAL A 15 -11.84 0.44 -2.77
C VAL A 15 -10.54 1.15 -3.14
N PHE A 16 -10.55 2.03 -4.14
CA PHE A 16 -9.37 2.79 -4.56
C PHE A 16 -8.90 3.76 -3.47
N GLY A 17 -9.83 4.42 -2.77
CA GLY A 17 -9.51 5.28 -1.63
C GLY A 17 -8.85 4.52 -0.48
N VAL A 18 -9.30 3.30 -0.18
CA VAL A 18 -8.66 2.43 0.83
C VAL A 18 -7.26 2.03 0.38
N MET A 19 -7.06 1.70 -0.89
CA MET A 19 -5.73 1.42 -1.44
C MET A 19 -4.79 2.63 -1.35
N ASP A 20 -5.29 3.83 -1.58
CA ASP A 20 -4.52 5.08 -1.45
C ASP A 20 -4.16 5.37 0.01
N LEU A 21 -5.11 5.21 0.93
CA LEU A 21 -4.84 5.32 2.37
C LEU A 21 -3.77 4.32 2.82
N TYR A 22 -3.87 3.06 2.38
CA TYR A 22 -2.90 2.04 2.73
C TYR A 22 -1.52 2.31 2.11
N THR A 23 -1.45 2.89 0.91
CA THR A 23 -0.21 3.38 0.29
C THR A 23 0.47 4.42 1.17
N TRP A 24 -0.28 5.41 1.70
CA TRP A 24 0.27 6.39 2.64
C TRP A 24 0.78 5.77 3.94
N ILE A 25 0.05 4.80 4.49
CA ILE A 25 0.50 4.04 5.67
C ILE A 25 1.85 3.35 5.40
N LEU A 26 2.02 2.75 4.21
CA LEU A 26 3.28 2.10 3.81
C LEU A 26 4.42 3.11 3.63
N ILE A 27 4.14 4.28 3.05
CA ILE A 27 5.12 5.38 2.93
C ILE A 27 5.58 5.81 4.32
N ILE A 28 4.65 6.07 5.24
CA ILE A 28 5.00 6.43 6.62
C ILE A 28 5.83 5.30 7.26
N ARG A 29 5.46 4.03 7.06
CA ARG A 29 6.23 2.91 7.62
C ARG A 29 7.67 2.85 7.10
N ALA A 30 7.89 3.17 5.82
CA ALA A 30 9.21 3.29 5.21
C ALA A 30 10.00 4.48 5.77
N LEU A 31 9.36 5.64 5.94
CA LEU A 31 10.00 6.79 6.59
C LEU A 31 10.42 6.46 8.03
N LEU A 32 9.57 5.74 8.77
CA LEU A 32 9.88 5.29 10.13
C LEU A 32 11.02 4.26 10.18
N SER A 33 11.29 3.49 9.12
CA SER A 33 12.46 2.60 9.11
C SER A 33 13.77 3.37 8.96
N TRP A 34 13.76 4.54 8.29
CA TRP A 34 14.94 5.42 8.20
C TRP A 34 15.26 6.15 9.49
N VAL A 35 14.24 6.69 10.18
CA VAL A 35 14.47 7.52 11.39
C VAL A 35 14.51 6.72 12.68
N SER A 36 14.15 5.43 12.65
CA SER A 36 14.19 4.51 13.80
C SER A 36 13.52 5.07 15.07
N PRO A 37 12.20 5.33 15.05
CA PRO A 37 11.46 5.90 16.18
C PRO A 37 11.37 4.90 17.36
N ASP A 38 11.00 5.39 18.55
CA ASP A 38 10.75 4.52 19.72
C ASP A 38 9.66 3.47 19.40
N PRO A 39 10.00 2.16 19.44
CA PRO A 39 9.05 1.07 19.18
C PRO A 39 7.86 1.03 20.16
N ARG A 40 7.98 1.65 21.34
CA ARG A 40 6.92 1.69 22.35
C ARG A 40 5.82 2.69 22.01
N ASN A 41 6.08 3.62 21.07
CA ASN A 41 5.08 4.60 20.65
C ASN A 41 3.84 3.89 20.07
N PRO A 42 2.62 4.14 20.58
CA PRO A 42 1.40 3.50 20.11
C PRO A 42 1.16 3.64 18.60
N ILE A 43 1.53 4.77 18.00
CA ILE A 43 1.38 5.01 16.56
C ILE A 43 2.28 4.07 15.76
N VAL A 44 3.53 3.88 16.20
CA VAL A 44 4.49 2.96 15.56
C VAL A 44 3.96 1.52 15.63
N GLN A 45 3.41 1.13 16.79
CA GLN A 45 2.82 -0.20 16.96
C GLN A 45 1.60 -0.42 16.08
N ILE A 46 0.71 0.57 15.98
CA ILE A 46 -0.48 0.50 15.11
C ILE A 46 -0.05 0.36 13.65
N LEU A 47 0.87 1.20 13.18
CA LEU A 47 1.39 1.13 11.81
C LEU A 47 2.07 -0.20 11.52
N ALA A 48 2.85 -0.73 12.48
CA ALA A 48 3.45 -2.05 12.36
C ALA A 48 2.38 -3.13 12.20
N ARG A 49 1.38 -3.18 13.09
CA ARG A 49 0.30 -4.19 13.04
C ARG A 49 -0.53 -4.12 11.76
N LEU A 50 -0.83 -2.90 11.29
CA LEU A 50 -1.60 -2.71 10.05
C LEU A 50 -0.84 -3.19 8.81
N THR A 51 0.48 -3.01 8.80
CA THR A 51 1.29 -3.33 7.62
C THR A 51 1.87 -4.76 7.65
N GLU A 52 2.00 -5.37 8.83
CA GLU A 52 2.67 -6.65 9.03
C GLU A 52 2.10 -7.83 8.22
N PRO A 53 0.78 -8.01 8.05
CA PRO A 53 0.25 -9.11 7.25
C PRO A 53 0.77 -9.12 5.80
N VAL A 54 0.98 -7.93 5.23
CA VAL A 54 1.50 -7.76 3.86
C VAL A 54 3.02 -7.68 3.86
N GLN A 55 3.63 -6.95 4.80
CA GLN A 55 5.08 -6.75 4.86
C GLN A 55 5.83 -8.04 5.20
N ARG A 56 5.30 -8.88 6.10
CA ARG A 56 5.97 -10.10 6.56
C ARG A 56 6.30 -11.09 5.44
N PRO A 57 5.39 -11.44 4.51
CA PRO A 57 5.75 -12.25 3.36
C PRO A 57 6.69 -11.52 2.41
N LEU A 58 6.54 -10.21 2.21
CA LEU A 58 7.40 -9.43 1.30
C LEU A 58 8.85 -9.33 1.80
N ARG A 59 9.08 -9.25 3.11
CA ARG A 59 10.44 -9.31 3.71
C ARG A 59 11.13 -10.64 3.47
N LYS A 60 10.40 -11.72 3.18
CA LYS A 60 11.02 -12.99 2.76
C LYS A 60 11.55 -12.91 1.32
N LEU A 61 10.89 -12.13 0.46
CA LEU A 61 11.30 -11.91 -0.93
C LEU A 61 12.44 -10.89 -1.03
N VAL A 62 12.36 -9.84 -0.23
CA VAL A 62 13.37 -8.76 -0.17
C VAL A 62 13.83 -8.59 1.29
N PRO A 63 14.80 -9.41 1.74
CA PRO A 63 15.25 -9.38 3.13
C PRO A 63 15.98 -8.07 3.46
N PRO A 64 15.55 -7.29 4.47
CA PRO A 64 16.20 -6.04 4.85
C PRO A 64 17.65 -6.22 5.32
N GLU A 65 17.98 -7.39 5.87
CA GLU A 65 19.35 -7.77 6.28
C GLU A 65 20.35 -7.70 5.11
N LYS A 66 19.88 -7.99 3.89
CA LYS A 66 20.70 -7.92 2.67
C LYS A 66 20.86 -6.50 2.13
N LEU A 67 20.18 -5.53 2.74
CA LEU A 67 20.09 -4.13 2.30
C LEU A 67 20.60 -3.16 3.38
N GLY A 68 21.51 -3.63 4.25
CA GLY A 68 22.09 -2.80 5.31
C GLY A 68 21.07 -2.40 6.40
N GLY A 69 20.03 -3.20 6.63
CA GLY A 69 18.99 -2.93 7.62
C GLY A 69 17.86 -2.03 7.10
N LEU A 70 17.92 -1.59 5.83
CA LEU A 70 16.85 -0.83 5.22
C LEU A 70 15.70 -1.74 4.77
N ASP A 71 14.51 -1.49 5.32
CA ASP A 71 13.28 -2.20 4.93
C ASP A 71 12.69 -1.63 3.63
N LEU A 72 12.99 -2.28 2.49
CA LEU A 72 12.44 -1.96 1.17
C LEU A 72 11.13 -2.70 0.85
N SER A 73 10.65 -3.61 1.71
CA SER A 73 9.36 -4.26 1.49
C SER A 73 8.15 -3.31 1.41
N PRO A 74 8.10 -2.12 2.06
CA PRO A 74 7.06 -1.15 1.80
C PRO A 74 7.02 -0.69 0.34
N MET A 75 8.18 -0.53 -0.30
CA MET A 75 8.25 -0.11 -1.71
C MET A 75 7.66 -1.18 -2.64
N LEU A 76 7.97 -2.45 -2.37
CA LEU A 76 7.40 -3.57 -3.11
C LEU A 76 5.87 -3.67 -2.91
N ALA A 77 5.39 -3.44 -1.69
CA ALA A 77 3.95 -3.40 -1.41
C ALA A 77 3.25 -2.28 -2.19
N ILE A 78 3.83 -1.08 -2.23
CA ILE A 78 3.31 0.06 -3.01
C ILE A 78 3.27 -0.29 -4.50
N LEU A 79 4.33 -0.89 -5.03
CA LEU A 79 4.36 -1.33 -6.44
C LEU A 79 3.24 -2.31 -6.77
N LEU A 80 2.99 -3.29 -5.89
CA LEU A 80 1.89 -4.24 -6.04
C LEU A 80 0.52 -3.55 -6.03
N ILE A 81 0.30 -2.58 -5.14
CA ILE A 81 -0.95 -1.81 -5.10
C ILE A 81 -1.15 -1.04 -6.40
N LEU A 82 -0.11 -0.35 -6.89
CA LEU A 82 -0.17 0.39 -8.15
C LEU A 82 -0.46 -0.54 -9.33
N PHE A 83 0.18 -1.71 -9.36
CA PHE A 83 -0.07 -2.72 -10.39
C PHE A 83 -1.53 -3.19 -10.39
N ILE A 84 -2.09 -3.48 -9.21
CA ILE A 84 -3.49 -3.90 -9.06
C ILE A 84 -4.45 -2.77 -9.48
N LYS A 85 -4.23 -1.53 -9.02
CA LYS A 85 -5.07 -0.37 -9.39
C LYS A 85 -5.10 -0.17 -10.91
N ASN A 86 -3.92 -0.18 -11.54
CA ASN A 86 -3.81 0.01 -12.98
C ASN A 86 -4.41 -1.16 -13.77
N GLY A 87 -4.23 -2.40 -13.30
CA GLY A 87 -4.87 -3.59 -13.89
C GLY A 87 -6.39 -3.49 -13.86
N ILE A 88 -6.97 -3.06 -12.72
CA ILE A 88 -8.41 -2.84 -12.60
C ILE A 88 -8.85 -1.74 -13.58
N LEU A 89 -8.18 -0.59 -13.61
CA LEU A 89 -8.52 0.50 -14.53
C LEU A 89 -8.49 0.06 -15.99
N TYR A 90 -7.43 -0.64 -16.40
CA TYR A 90 -7.31 -1.18 -17.75
C TYR A 90 -8.46 -2.12 -18.10
N SER A 91 -8.85 -3.01 -17.18
CA SER A 91 -9.97 -3.93 -17.38
C SER A 91 -11.32 -3.23 -17.55
N LEU A 92 -11.46 -2.02 -17.01
CA LEU A 92 -12.66 -1.19 -17.09
C LEU A 92 -12.64 -0.24 -18.31
N GLY A 93 -11.64 -0.35 -19.18
CA GLY A 93 -11.45 0.54 -20.33
C GLY A 93 -10.91 1.92 -19.95
N GLY A 94 -10.54 2.14 -18.69
CA GLY A 94 -9.85 3.34 -18.24
C GLY A 94 -8.40 3.28 -18.70
N GLN A 95 -7.97 4.22 -19.55
CA GLN A 95 -6.55 4.34 -19.90
C GLN A 95 -5.74 4.52 -18.61
N PRO A 96 -4.63 3.77 -18.44
CA PRO A 96 -3.78 3.93 -17.26
C PRO A 96 -3.29 5.38 -17.22
N ARG A 97 -3.64 6.10 -16.15
CA ARG A 97 -3.16 7.46 -15.91
C ARG A 97 -1.68 7.38 -15.54
N LEU A 98 -0.83 7.31 -16.56
CA LEU A 98 0.60 7.49 -16.44
C LEU A 98 0.89 8.98 -16.60
N LEU A 99 0.87 9.69 -15.47
CA LEU A 99 1.15 11.12 -15.30
C LEU A 99 0.09 12.08 -15.89
#